data_AF-A0A6I3XCL6-F1
#
_entry.id   AF-A0A6I3XCL6-F1
#
_cell.length_a   1.000
_cell.length_b   1.000
_cell.length_c   1.000
_cell.angle_alpha   90.00
_cell.angle_beta   90.00
_cell.angle_gamma   90.00
#
_symmetry.space_group_name_H-M   'P 1'
#
loop_
_entity.id
_entity.type
_entity.pdbx_description
1 polymer ?
#
loop_
_entity_poly.entity_id
_entity_poly.type
_entity_poly.pdbx_seq_one_letter_code
_entity_poly.pdbx_strand_id
1 'polypeptide(L)'
;MKTANKASAYPHLRDHPSHREALAKLSQFRTQLQSEQEKLNALRIEYTKSINPDEKQETGVEHAIQKAEAMISGAGSLESLSDQIQTKSRLIAALEAAGKAQSTIVDQVERTLSAEAAQHFITEHKAVVKRLLAAVEELHNANKAEYDFRNELEGLGYCGALPVMLFDQPAELDPSNNQGTRAYYWTRDAREYVG
;
A
#
# COMPACT_ATOMS: atom_id res chain seq x y z
N MET A 1 7.72 -26.61 -22.95
CA MET A 1 7.56 -25.22 -23.42
C MET A 1 7.71 -24.28 -22.24
N LYS A 2 8.70 -23.38 -22.25
CA LYS A 2 8.76 -22.26 -21.29
C LYS A 2 7.74 -21.22 -21.74
N THR A 3 6.57 -21.19 -21.12
CA THR A 3 5.67 -20.04 -21.24
C THR A 3 6.35 -18.86 -20.56
N ALA A 4 6.92 -17.94 -21.33
CA ALA A 4 7.35 -16.66 -20.81
C ALA A 4 6.16 -16.04 -20.07
N ASN A 5 6.36 -15.72 -18.79
CA ASN A 5 5.29 -15.20 -17.94
C ASN A 5 4.90 -13.81 -18.48
N LYS A 6 3.72 -13.66 -19.09
CA LYS A 6 3.27 -12.38 -19.67
C LYS A 6 3.29 -11.23 -18.66
N ALA A 7 3.18 -11.55 -17.37
CA ALA A 7 3.35 -10.60 -16.28
C ALA A 7 4.71 -9.89 -16.29
N SER A 8 5.79 -10.51 -16.79
CA SER A 8 7.12 -9.87 -16.85
C SER A 8 7.24 -8.80 -17.93
N ALA A 9 6.29 -8.71 -18.87
CA ALA A 9 6.28 -7.73 -19.93
C ALA A 9 5.38 -6.52 -19.62
N TYR A 10 4.55 -6.58 -18.58
CA TYR A 10 3.72 -5.47 -18.15
C TYR A 10 4.55 -4.48 -17.31
N PRO A 11 4.38 -3.17 -17.49
CA PRO A 11 5.19 -2.17 -16.80
C PRO A 11 5.10 -2.32 -15.27
N HIS A 12 6.21 -2.10 -14.59
CA HIS A 12 6.20 -2.03 -13.12
C HIS A 12 5.49 -0.74 -12.69
N LEU A 13 4.77 -0.78 -11.56
CA LEU A 13 4.02 0.38 -11.02
C LEU A 13 4.86 1.67 -11.00
N ARG A 14 6.08 1.60 -10.45
CA ARG A 14 7.07 2.68 -10.38
C ARG A 14 7.52 3.25 -11.73
N ASP A 15 7.31 2.54 -12.83
CA ASP A 15 7.72 3.00 -14.16
C ASP A 15 6.61 3.84 -14.82
N HIS A 16 5.37 3.75 -14.32
CA HIS A 16 4.26 4.58 -14.79
C HIS A 16 4.52 6.07 -14.52
N PRO A 17 4.39 6.95 -15.53
CA PRO A 17 4.63 8.39 -15.37
C PRO A 17 3.80 9.03 -14.26
N SER A 18 2.50 8.71 -14.20
CA SER A 18 1.57 9.25 -13.19
C SER A 18 1.97 8.87 -11.75
N HIS A 19 2.44 7.64 -11.55
CA HIS A 19 2.92 7.17 -10.25
C HIS A 19 4.22 7.88 -9.85
N ARG A 20 5.18 7.98 -10.78
CA ARG A 20 6.44 8.71 -10.57
C ARG A 20 6.22 10.17 -10.25
N GLU A 21 5.35 10.86 -10.98
CA GLU A 21 5.02 12.26 -10.75
C GLU A 21 4.37 12.46 -9.38
N ALA A 22 3.42 11.59 -9.01
CA ALA A 22 2.75 11.66 -7.71
C ALA A 22 3.73 11.44 -6.54
N LEU A 23 4.64 10.48 -6.67
CA LEU A 23 5.69 10.22 -5.68
C LEU A 23 6.73 11.34 -5.63
N ALA A 24 7.15 11.88 -6.77
CA ALA A 24 8.08 12.99 -6.84
C ALA A 24 7.52 14.21 -6.10
N LYS A 25 6.25 14.55 -6.33
CA LYS A 25 5.57 15.65 -5.62
C LYS A 25 5.45 15.40 -4.12
N LEU A 26 5.15 14.17 -3.70
CA LEU A 26 5.14 13.80 -2.28
C LEU A 26 6.53 13.94 -1.65
N SER A 27 7.57 13.52 -2.35
CA SER A 27 8.95 13.65 -1.89
C SER A 27 9.35 15.12 -1.72
N GLN A 28 8.94 15.98 -2.66
CA GLN A 28 9.18 17.42 -2.60
C GLN A 28 8.54 18.05 -1.34
N PHE A 29 7.28 17.72 -1.03
CA PHE A 29 6.64 18.21 0.20
C PHE A 29 7.36 17.74 1.46
N ARG A 30 7.84 16.49 1.51
CA ARG A 30 8.58 15.96 2.67
C ARG A 30 9.92 16.66 2.85
N THR A 31 10.68 16.86 1.77
CA THR A 31 11.95 17.59 1.82
C THR A 31 11.75 19.04 2.25
N GLN A 32 10.73 19.71 1.72
CA GLN A 32 10.43 21.09 2.09
C GLN A 32 9.96 21.20 3.54
N LEU A 33 9.14 20.26 4.01
CA LEU A 33 8.70 20.17 5.40
C LEU A 33 9.89 20.04 6.34
N GLN A 34 10.81 19.11 6.06
CA GLN A 34 12.02 18.93 6.86
C GLN A 34 12.86 20.21 6.91
N SER A 35 13.10 20.85 5.76
CA SER A 35 13.87 22.09 5.71
C SER A 35 13.21 23.22 6.51
N GLU A 36 11.89 23.38 6.45
CA GLU A 36 11.21 24.44 7.21
C GLU A 36 11.13 24.13 8.72
N GLN A 37 11.04 22.86 9.11
CA GLN A 37 11.14 22.45 10.52
C GLN A 37 12.52 22.78 11.10
N GLU A 38 13.60 22.53 10.35
CA GLU A 38 14.96 22.91 10.75
C GLU A 38 15.09 24.43 10.92
N LYS A 39 14.56 25.22 9.98
CA LYS A 39 14.56 26.70 10.06
C LYS A 39 13.73 27.21 11.23
N LEU A 40 12.56 26.61 11.50
CA LEU A 40 11.72 26.99 12.65
C LEU A 40 12.44 26.70 13.98
N ASN A 41 13.14 25.56 14.09
CA ASN A 41 13.91 25.23 15.28
C ASN A 41 15.05 26.24 15.51
N ALA A 42 15.74 26.66 14.45
CA ALA A 42 16.77 27.70 14.55
C ALA A 42 16.19 29.04 15.05
N LEU A 43 15.06 29.49 14.48
CA LEU A 43 14.39 30.72 14.94
C LEU A 43 13.92 30.64 16.39
N ARG A 44 13.42 29.47 16.83
CA ARG A 44 13.02 29.27 18.23
C ARG A 44 14.20 29.37 19.19
N ILE A 45 15.35 28.79 18.83
CA ILE A 45 16.59 28.91 19.62
C ILE A 45 17.03 30.37 19.71
N GLU A 46 17.01 31.10 18.59
CA GLU A 46 17.34 32.53 18.54
C GLU A 46 16.40 33.37 19.41
N TYR A 47 15.09 33.11 19.32
CA TYR A 47 14.09 33.76 20.15
C TYR A 47 14.31 33.48 21.64
N THR A 48 14.59 32.25 22.05
CA THR A 48 14.89 31.92 23.46
C THR A 48 16.16 32.61 23.95
N LYS A 49 17.22 32.70 23.12
CA LYS A 49 18.44 33.45 23.45
C LYS A 49 18.19 34.94 23.63
N SER A 50 17.25 35.51 22.87
CA SER A 50 16.88 36.93 23.01
C SER A 50 16.07 37.24 24.29
N ILE A 51 15.47 36.23 24.92
CA ILE A 51 14.61 36.38 26.11
C ILE A 51 15.32 36.08 27.42
N ASN A 52 16.34 35.21 27.43
CA ASN A 52 17.14 34.86 28.62
C ASN A 52 18.46 35.67 28.62
N PRO A 53 18.55 36.80 29.36
CA PRO A 53 19.71 37.68 29.32
C PRO A 53 20.62 37.38 30.52
N ASP A 54 21.11 36.15 30.68
CA ASP A 54 22.13 35.87 31.70
C ASP A 54 23.55 36.21 31.20
N GLU A 55 23.71 36.64 29.94
CA GLU A 55 24.93 37.27 29.44
C GLU A 55 24.59 38.53 28.62
N LYS A 56 25.05 39.69 29.12
CA LYS A 56 25.09 41.04 28.50
C LYS A 56 23.80 41.87 28.52
N GLN A 57 23.66 42.66 29.59
CA GLN A 57 22.72 43.78 29.71
C GLN A 57 23.09 45.03 28.89
N GLU A 58 24.18 45.05 28.12
CA GLU A 58 24.59 46.22 27.31
C GLU A 58 23.82 46.37 25.98
N THR A 59 23.29 45.28 25.40
CA THR A 59 22.69 45.30 24.06
C THR A 59 21.20 45.70 24.01
N GLY A 60 20.50 45.77 25.15
CA GLY A 60 19.06 46.07 25.19
C GLY A 60 18.71 47.51 24.80
N VAL A 61 19.56 48.46 25.17
CA VAL A 61 19.37 49.88 24.82
C VAL A 61 19.77 50.13 23.37
N GLU A 62 20.89 49.56 22.92
CA GLU A 62 21.35 49.66 21.52
C GLU A 62 20.38 49.00 20.55
N HIS A 63 19.78 47.87 20.89
CA HIS A 63 18.78 47.19 20.05
C HIS A 63 17.46 47.96 20.00
N ALA A 64 17.05 48.63 21.09
CA ALA A 64 15.89 49.52 21.08
C ALA A 64 16.13 50.76 20.22
N ILE A 65 17.35 51.32 20.26
CA ILE A 65 17.78 52.45 19.44
C ILE A 65 17.87 52.05 17.96
N GLN A 66 18.52 50.94 17.62
CA GLN A 66 18.61 50.44 16.24
C GLN A 66 17.23 50.14 15.64
N LYS A 67 16.30 49.61 16.46
CA LYS A 67 14.91 49.40 16.05
C LYS A 67 14.19 50.72 15.79
N ALA A 68 14.38 51.73 16.63
CA ALA A 68 13.83 53.06 16.42
C ALA A 68 14.42 53.73 15.17
N GLU A 69 15.73 53.63 14.96
CA GLU A 69 16.44 54.18 13.79
C GLU A 69 16.02 53.50 12.48
N ALA A 70 15.82 52.17 12.48
CA ALA A 70 15.30 51.43 11.33
C ALA A 70 13.85 51.83 10.99
N MET A 71 13.02 52.08 12.01
CA MET A 71 11.64 52.59 11.83
C MET A 71 11.60 54.03 11.31
N ILE A 72 12.54 54.88 11.74
CA ILE A 72 12.66 56.28 11.29
C ILE A 72 13.19 56.36 9.84
N SER A 73 14.08 55.45 9.45
CA SER A 73 14.70 55.44 8.11
C SER A 73 13.87 54.76 7.01
N GLY A 74 12.71 54.17 7.34
CA GLY A 74 11.82 53.55 6.36
C GLY A 74 12.37 52.26 5.73
N ALA A 75 13.44 51.67 6.29
CA ALA A 75 13.94 50.36 5.92
C ALA A 75 12.99 49.28 6.48
N GLY A 76 12.11 48.78 5.62
CA GLY A 76 10.94 47.98 5.97
C GLY A 76 11.19 46.78 6.88
N SER A 77 10.23 46.61 7.80
CA SER A 77 9.87 45.41 8.56
C SER A 77 11.02 44.57 9.14
N LEU A 78 11.48 44.96 10.33
CA LEU A 78 11.93 43.97 11.31
C LEU A 78 10.68 43.20 11.79
N GLU A 79 10.16 42.28 10.97
CA GLU A 79 9.16 41.31 11.43
C GLU A 79 9.72 40.67 12.70
N SER A 80 8.97 40.76 13.80
CA SER A 80 9.48 40.27 15.07
C SER A 80 9.80 38.78 14.92
N LEU A 81 10.81 38.28 15.63
CA LEU A 81 11.12 36.84 15.64
C LEU A 81 9.86 36.00 15.94
N SER A 82 8.92 36.55 16.73
CA SER A 82 7.61 35.96 16.99
C SER A 82 6.74 35.84 15.72
N ASP A 83 6.65 36.89 14.91
CA ASP A 83 5.91 36.89 13.64
C ASP A 83 6.52 35.90 12.64
N GLN A 84 7.85 35.85 12.55
CA GLN A 84 8.56 34.89 11.69
C GLN A 84 8.31 33.44 12.13
N ILE A 85 8.34 33.17 13.45
CA ILE A 85 8.00 31.88 14.04
C ILE A 85 6.55 31.49 13.71
N GLN A 86 5.61 32.42 13.83
CA GLN A 86 4.19 32.17 13.54
C GLN A 86 3.97 31.88 12.05
N THR A 87 4.58 32.68 11.17
CA THR A 87 4.52 32.49 9.71
C THR A 87 5.09 31.14 9.30
N LYS A 88 6.26 30.75 9.84
CA LYS A 88 6.83 29.42 9.57
C LYS A 88 5.99 28.28 10.11
N SER A 89 5.41 28.44 11.31
CA SER A 89 4.52 27.42 11.88
C SER A 89 3.28 27.19 11.00
N ARG A 90 2.70 28.25 10.43
CA ARG A 90 1.59 28.15 9.46
C ARG A 90 2.03 27.46 8.16
N LEU A 91 3.22 27.78 7.65
CA LEU A 91 3.76 27.12 6.45
C LEU A 91 3.98 25.61 6.68
N ILE A 92 4.55 25.22 7.81
CA ILE A 92 4.74 23.81 8.19
C ILE A 92 3.40 23.09 8.25
N ALA A 93 2.38 23.67 8.91
CA ALA A 93 1.04 23.07 8.95
C ALA A 93 0.43 22.91 7.55
N ALA A 94 0.63 23.88 6.66
CA ALA A 94 0.18 23.79 5.27
C ALA A 94 0.92 22.68 4.49
N LEU A 95 2.24 22.54 4.69
CA LEU A 95 3.06 21.48 4.08
C LEU A 95 2.67 20.09 4.57
N GLU A 96 2.37 19.94 5.86
CA GLU A 96 1.86 18.69 6.44
C GLU A 96 0.51 18.30 5.83
N ALA A 97 -0.42 19.26 5.74
CA ALA A 97 -1.72 19.04 5.11
C ALA A 97 -1.58 18.68 3.62
N ALA A 98 -0.72 19.39 2.87
CA ALA A 98 -0.43 19.11 1.48
C ALA A 98 0.22 17.73 1.29
N GLY A 99 1.17 17.35 2.14
CA GLY A 99 1.81 16.04 2.12
C GLY A 99 0.82 14.90 2.37
N LYS A 100 -0.10 15.06 3.33
CA LYS A 100 -1.18 14.10 3.58
C LYS A 100 -2.11 13.96 2.38
N ALA A 101 -2.56 15.09 1.81
CA ALA A 101 -3.41 15.08 0.62
C ALA A 101 -2.70 14.41 -0.58
N GLN A 102 -1.41 14.69 -0.77
CA GLN A 102 -0.62 14.08 -1.84
C GLN A 102 -0.41 12.58 -1.63
N SER A 103 -0.29 12.10 -0.39
CA SER A 103 -0.26 10.66 -0.09
C SER A 103 -1.55 9.97 -0.56
N THR A 104 -2.71 10.57 -0.30
CA THR A 104 -3.99 10.05 -0.80
C THR A 104 -4.04 10.00 -2.33
N ILE A 105 -3.43 10.98 -3.01
CA ILE A 105 -3.34 10.99 -4.47
C ILE A 105 -2.48 9.83 -4.97
N VAL A 106 -1.35 9.56 -4.32
CA VAL A 106 -0.51 8.39 -4.65
C VAL A 106 -1.33 7.10 -4.53
N ASP A 107 -2.01 6.88 -3.40
CA ASP A 107 -2.85 5.70 -3.20
C ASP A 107 -3.93 5.56 -4.29
N GLN A 108 -4.52 6.68 -4.71
CA GLN A 108 -5.54 6.69 -5.76
C GLN A 108 -4.96 6.33 -7.14
N VAL A 109 -3.77 6.85 -7.46
CA VAL A 109 -3.05 6.48 -8.70
C VAL A 109 -2.71 4.99 -8.68
N GLU A 110 -2.21 4.47 -7.55
CA GLU A 110 -1.89 3.04 -7.41
C GLU A 110 -3.12 2.16 -7.58
N ARG A 111 -4.26 2.54 -6.99
CA ARG A 111 -5.53 1.82 -7.17
C ARG A 111 -5.98 1.82 -8.63
N THR A 112 -5.85 2.95 -9.31
CA THR A 112 -6.25 3.09 -10.72
C THR A 112 -5.39 2.19 -11.61
N LEU A 113 -4.07 2.27 -11.47
CA LEU A 113 -3.12 1.44 -12.22
C LEU A 113 -3.28 -0.06 -11.90
N SER A 114 -3.60 -0.40 -10.65
CA SER A 114 -3.88 -1.79 -10.24
C SER A 114 -5.15 -2.32 -10.87
N ALA A 115 -6.20 -1.50 -10.98
CA ALA A 115 -7.44 -1.87 -11.65
C ALA A 115 -7.23 -2.09 -13.16
N GLU A 116 -6.43 -1.23 -13.80
CA GLU A 116 -6.03 -1.40 -15.20
C GLU A 116 -5.25 -2.69 -15.41
N ALA A 117 -4.29 -2.99 -14.53
CA ALA A 117 -3.52 -4.24 -14.58
C ALA A 117 -4.43 -5.46 -14.37
N ALA A 118 -5.35 -5.40 -13.40
CA ALA A 118 -6.32 -6.47 -13.17
C ALA A 118 -7.16 -6.73 -14.43
N GLN A 119 -7.65 -5.67 -15.09
CA GLN A 119 -8.40 -5.80 -16.33
C GLN A 119 -7.55 -6.35 -17.48
N HIS A 120 -6.27 -6.00 -17.55
CA HIS A 120 -5.35 -6.52 -18.56
C HIS A 120 -5.16 -8.05 -18.41
N PHE A 121 -5.05 -8.54 -17.18
CA PHE A 121 -4.77 -9.96 -16.90
C PHE A 121 -6.01 -10.81 -16.65
N ILE A 122 -7.22 -10.23 -16.56
CA ILE A 122 -8.42 -10.95 -16.14
C ILE A 122 -8.71 -12.19 -16.99
N THR A 123 -8.54 -12.11 -18.31
CA THR A 123 -8.80 -13.23 -19.22
C THR A 123 -7.79 -14.37 -19.00
N GLU A 124 -6.52 -14.03 -18.82
CA GLU A 124 -5.47 -15.02 -18.56
C GLU A 124 -5.64 -15.67 -17.19
N HIS A 125 -5.95 -14.87 -16.16
CA HIS A 125 -6.22 -15.38 -14.83
C HIS A 125 -7.46 -16.28 -14.82
N LYS A 126 -8.57 -15.89 -15.47
CA LYS A 126 -9.73 -16.77 -15.66
C LYS A 126 -9.35 -18.08 -16.36
N ALA A 127 -8.45 -18.06 -17.34
CA ALA A 127 -7.97 -19.28 -18.02
C ALA A 127 -7.09 -20.17 -17.11
N VAL A 128 -6.35 -19.59 -16.16
CA VAL A 128 -5.65 -20.35 -15.10
C VAL A 128 -6.67 -20.99 -14.15
N VAL A 129 -7.64 -20.21 -13.66
CA VAL A 129 -8.66 -20.71 -12.72
C VAL A 129 -9.52 -21.80 -13.35
N LYS A 130 -9.89 -21.69 -14.64
CA LYS A 130 -10.60 -22.76 -15.37
C LYS A 130 -9.83 -24.08 -15.38
N ARG A 131 -8.49 -24.04 -15.52
CA ARG A 131 -7.65 -25.24 -15.47
C ARG A 131 -7.60 -25.83 -14.06
N LEU A 132 -7.55 -24.99 -13.03
CA LEU A 132 -7.60 -25.44 -11.64
C LEU A 132 -8.94 -26.10 -11.31
N LEU A 133 -10.06 -25.51 -11.75
CA LEU A 133 -11.39 -26.09 -11.60
C LEU A 133 -11.47 -27.49 -12.19
N ALA A 134 -11.05 -27.66 -13.46
CA ALA A 134 -11.06 -28.96 -14.12
C ALA A 134 -10.17 -29.99 -13.39
N ALA A 135 -9.00 -29.59 -12.90
CA ALA A 135 -8.11 -30.48 -12.16
C ALA A 135 -8.69 -30.92 -10.80
N VAL A 136 -9.42 -30.05 -10.12
CA VAL A 136 -10.11 -30.41 -8.86
C VAL A 136 -11.25 -31.40 -9.12
N GLU A 137 -12.03 -31.19 -10.17
CA GLU A 137 -13.08 -32.13 -10.59
C GLU A 137 -12.50 -33.49 -11.00
N GLU A 138 -11.39 -33.50 -11.75
CA GLU A 138 -10.68 -34.72 -12.14
C GLU A 138 -10.15 -35.49 -10.91
N LEU A 139 -9.55 -34.78 -9.95
CA LEU A 139 -9.04 -35.39 -8.72
C LEU A 139 -10.16 -36.00 -7.87
N HIS A 140 -11.29 -35.32 -7.73
CA HIS A 140 -12.46 -35.87 -7.04
C HIS A 140 -12.95 -37.16 -7.71
N ASN A 141 -13.10 -37.13 -9.04
CA ASN A 141 -13.54 -38.31 -9.80
C ASN A 141 -12.57 -39.49 -9.66
N ALA A 142 -11.25 -39.22 -9.65
CA ALA A 142 -10.23 -40.25 -9.45
C ALA A 142 -10.28 -40.86 -8.03
N ASN A 143 -10.40 -40.02 -6.99
CA ASN A 143 -10.54 -40.50 -5.61
C ASN A 143 -11.82 -41.32 -5.42
N LYS A 144 -12.93 -40.88 -6.04
CA LYS A 144 -14.20 -41.61 -6.00
C LYS A 144 -14.09 -42.97 -6.70
N ALA A 145 -13.47 -43.02 -7.88
CA ALA A 145 -13.28 -44.28 -8.61
C ALA A 145 -12.40 -45.28 -7.82
N GLU A 146 -11.35 -44.81 -7.14
CA GLU A 146 -10.53 -45.66 -6.25
C GLU A 146 -11.36 -46.22 -5.09
N TYR A 147 -12.13 -45.36 -4.44
CA TYR A 147 -12.97 -45.72 -3.31
C TYR A 147 -14.04 -46.74 -3.71
N ASP A 148 -14.76 -46.47 -4.80
CA ASP A 148 -15.80 -47.34 -5.34
C ASP A 148 -15.22 -48.71 -5.74
N PHE A 149 -14.07 -48.73 -6.42
CA PHE A 149 -13.40 -49.97 -6.81
C PHE A 149 -13.02 -50.86 -5.62
N ARG A 150 -12.47 -50.27 -4.54
CA ARG A 150 -12.16 -51.05 -3.33
C ARG A 150 -13.41 -51.55 -2.63
N ASN A 151 -14.47 -50.74 -2.57
CA ASN A 151 -15.74 -51.19 -1.99
C ASN A 151 -16.38 -52.33 -2.79
N GLU A 152 -16.27 -52.33 -4.12
CA GLU A 152 -16.69 -53.44 -4.96
C GLU A 152 -15.92 -54.72 -4.63
N LEU A 153 -14.59 -54.64 -4.47
CA LEU A 153 -13.76 -55.78 -4.04
C LEU A 153 -14.14 -56.31 -2.65
N GLU A 154 -14.42 -55.41 -1.70
CA GLU A 154 -14.91 -55.78 -0.38
C GLU A 154 -16.29 -56.46 -0.46
N GLY A 155 -17.18 -55.97 -1.32
CA GLY A 155 -18.48 -56.58 -1.60
C GLY A 155 -18.38 -57.99 -2.20
N LEU A 156 -17.29 -58.28 -2.91
CA LEU A 156 -16.95 -59.64 -3.39
C LEU A 156 -16.31 -60.53 -2.31
N GLY A 157 -16.06 -60.01 -1.11
CA GLY A 157 -15.45 -60.71 0.01
C GLY A 157 -13.91 -60.59 0.09
N TYR A 158 -13.28 -59.80 -0.78
CA TYR A 158 -11.83 -59.57 -0.79
C TYR A 158 -11.43 -58.40 0.12
N CYS A 159 -11.77 -58.50 1.41
CA CYS A 159 -11.51 -57.44 2.38
C CYS A 159 -10.01 -57.14 2.52
N GLY A 160 -9.62 -55.87 2.37
CA GLY A 160 -8.22 -55.44 2.53
C GLY A 160 -7.27 -55.95 1.44
N ALA A 161 -7.79 -56.39 0.28
CA ALA A 161 -6.97 -56.92 -0.81
C ALA A 161 -6.04 -55.87 -1.45
N LEU A 162 -6.37 -54.58 -1.33
CA LEU A 162 -5.58 -53.47 -1.85
C LEU A 162 -5.43 -52.35 -0.80
N PRO A 163 -4.28 -51.65 -0.79
CA PRO A 163 -4.10 -50.48 0.06
C PRO A 163 -4.99 -49.32 -0.42
N VAL A 164 -5.34 -48.44 0.51
CA VAL A 164 -6.00 -47.17 0.21
C VAL A 164 -5.01 -46.23 -0.46
N MET A 165 -5.31 -45.79 -1.68
CA MET A 165 -4.43 -44.91 -2.48
C MET A 165 -5.12 -43.61 -2.95
N LEU A 166 -6.38 -43.37 -2.55
CA LEU A 166 -7.03 -42.08 -2.74
C LEU A 166 -6.20 -40.95 -2.09
N PHE A 167 -6.08 -39.82 -2.77
CA PHE A 167 -5.30 -38.68 -2.28
C PHE A 167 -5.95 -38.04 -1.06
N ASP A 168 -7.28 -37.95 -1.07
CA ASP A 168 -8.09 -37.43 0.03
C ASP A 168 -9.49 -38.03 -0.03
N GLN A 169 -10.22 -37.97 1.07
CA GLN A 169 -11.56 -38.53 1.19
C GLN A 169 -12.48 -37.89 0.13
N PRO A 170 -13.23 -38.69 -0.67
CA PRO A 170 -14.08 -38.17 -1.72
C PRO A 170 -15.05 -37.09 -1.25
N ALA A 171 -15.57 -37.22 -0.02
CA ALA A 171 -16.50 -36.26 0.59
C ALA A 171 -15.88 -34.88 0.86
N GLU A 172 -14.59 -34.81 1.21
CA GLU A 172 -13.88 -33.57 1.55
C GLU A 172 -13.50 -32.75 0.32
N LEU A 173 -13.17 -33.46 -0.78
CA LEU A 173 -12.84 -32.85 -2.07
C LEU A 173 -14.02 -32.78 -3.05
N ASP A 174 -15.24 -33.14 -2.62
CA ASP A 174 -16.41 -33.09 -3.48
C ASP A 174 -16.79 -31.62 -3.82
N PRO A 175 -16.67 -31.21 -5.10
CA PRO A 175 -17.02 -29.86 -5.54
C PRO A 175 -18.54 -29.57 -5.48
N SER A 176 -19.37 -30.59 -5.26
CA SER A 176 -20.83 -30.53 -5.18
C SER A 176 -21.36 -30.71 -3.76
N ASN A 177 -20.49 -31.02 -2.79
CA ASN A 177 -20.91 -31.29 -1.42
C ASN A 177 -21.20 -30.00 -0.63
N ASN A 178 -22.47 -29.61 -0.60
CA ASN A 178 -22.96 -28.44 0.14
C ASN A 178 -22.96 -28.63 1.69
N GLN A 179 -22.28 -29.64 2.23
CA GLN A 179 -22.13 -29.82 3.69
C GLN A 179 -21.00 -28.98 4.30
N GLY A 180 -20.55 -27.93 3.58
CA GLY A 180 -19.60 -26.96 4.11
C GLY A 180 -18.13 -27.31 3.87
N THR A 181 -17.84 -28.14 2.87
CA THR A 181 -16.46 -28.48 2.54
C THR A 181 -15.75 -27.31 1.85
N ARG A 182 -14.44 -27.23 2.04
CA ARG A 182 -13.61 -26.20 1.40
C ARG A 182 -13.68 -26.30 -0.13
N ALA A 183 -13.71 -27.51 -0.67
CA ALA A 183 -13.79 -27.76 -2.10
C ALA A 183 -15.08 -27.19 -2.71
N TYR A 184 -16.22 -27.36 -2.04
CA TYR A 184 -17.50 -26.81 -2.49
C TYR A 184 -17.50 -25.28 -2.57
N TYR A 185 -17.15 -24.59 -1.47
CA TYR A 185 -17.17 -23.12 -1.45
C TYR A 185 -16.20 -22.51 -2.46
N TRP A 186 -14.98 -23.05 -2.53
CA TRP A 186 -14.00 -22.59 -3.51
C TRP A 186 -14.48 -22.83 -4.95
N THR A 187 -15.03 -24.02 -5.24
CA THR A 187 -15.49 -24.37 -6.59
C THR A 187 -16.66 -23.49 -7.01
N ARG A 188 -17.60 -23.20 -6.10
CA ARG A 188 -18.71 -22.27 -6.35
C ARG A 188 -18.20 -20.89 -6.75
N ASP A 189 -17.32 -20.30 -5.93
CA ASP A 189 -16.81 -18.95 -6.15
C ASP A 189 -15.94 -18.89 -7.41
N ALA A 190 -15.15 -19.93 -7.67
CA ALA A 190 -14.33 -20.04 -8.87
C ALA A 190 -15.19 -20.19 -10.13
N ARG A 191 -16.29 -20.97 -10.10
CA ARG A 191 -17.24 -21.10 -11.21
C ARG A 191 -17.91 -19.77 -11.53
N GLU A 192 -18.35 -19.04 -10.51
CA GLU A 192 -18.90 -17.68 -10.68
C GLU A 192 -17.86 -16.72 -11.26
N TYR A 193 -16.63 -16.77 -10.76
CA TYR A 193 -15.55 -15.93 -11.27
C TYR A 193 -15.19 -16.21 -12.74
N VAL A 194 -15.19 -17.47 -13.18
CA VAL A 194 -14.80 -17.83 -14.56
C VAL A 194 -15.93 -17.86 -15.58
N GLY A 195 -17.19 -17.90 -15.11
CA GLY A 195 -18.39 -17.66 -15.90
C GLY A 195 -18.36 -16.29 -16.58
#